data_AF-A0A445MUP6-F1
#
_entry.id   AF-A0A445MUP6-F1
#
_cell.length_a   1.000
_cell.length_b   1.000
_cell.length_c   1.000
_cell.angle_alpha   90.00
_cell.angle_beta   90.00
_cell.angle_gamma   90.00
#
_symmetry.space_group_name_H-M   'P 1'
#
loop_
_entity.id
_entity.type
_entity.pdbx_description
1 polymer ?
#
loop_
_entity_poly.entity_id
_entity_poly.type
_entity_poly.pdbx_seq_one_letter_code
_entity_poly.pdbx_strand_id
1 'polypeptide(L)'
;MTEKIDKDCMLPQAACPGQIELPTPRERECLSAMRTIKDRVREIKRSLRTSHTSDTEKKLEMEQELKTLKDEWLRWEKGWQEAVRERMIYLGHEEPDADEHM
;
A
#
# COMPACT_ATOMS: atom_id res chain seq x y z
N MET A 1 -15.25 -5.24 37.72
CA MET A 1 -15.82 -3.98 37.20
C MET A 1 -14.67 -3.18 36.66
N THR A 2 -14.53 -3.11 35.33
CA THR A 2 -13.52 -2.28 34.66
C THR A 2 -14.27 -1.45 33.65
N GLU A 3 -14.28 -0.14 33.90
CA GLU A 3 -15.03 0.87 33.18
C GLU A 3 -14.63 0.88 31.69
N LYS A 4 -15.64 0.80 30.82
CA LYS A 4 -15.49 1.07 29.39
C LYS A 4 -15.52 2.58 29.24
N ILE A 5 -14.45 3.16 28.72
CA ILE A 5 -14.45 4.55 28.29
C ILE A 5 -15.06 4.57 26.89
N ASP A 6 -16.33 4.91 26.82
CA ASP A 6 -17.00 5.30 25.58
C ASP A 6 -16.34 6.60 25.09
N LYS A 7 -15.71 6.53 23.92
CA LYS A 7 -15.00 7.68 23.30
C LYS A 7 -15.67 8.05 21.98
N ASP A 8 -16.98 8.28 22.05
CA ASP A 8 -17.66 9.15 21.10
C ASP A 8 -17.27 10.61 21.41
N CYS A 9 -16.09 11.01 20.93
CA CYS A 9 -15.81 12.43 20.73
C CYS A 9 -16.25 12.80 19.31
N MET A 10 -17.56 13.08 19.18
CA MET A 10 -18.06 13.97 18.13
C MET A 10 -17.32 15.31 18.22
N LEU A 11 -16.44 15.57 17.26
CA LEU A 11 -16.18 16.92 16.80
C LEU A 11 -16.71 17.00 15.37
N PRO A 12 -17.63 17.91 15.04
CA PRO A 12 -17.84 18.27 13.64
C PRO A 12 -16.53 18.91 13.20
N GLN A 13 -15.68 18.16 12.49
CA GLN A 13 -14.53 18.72 11.82
C GLN A 13 -15.09 19.64 10.74
N ALA A 14 -15.24 20.92 11.08
CA ALA A 14 -15.39 21.96 10.08
C ALA A 14 -14.19 21.78 9.13
N ALA A 15 -14.47 21.30 7.91
CA ALA A 15 -13.43 21.08 6.93
C ALA A 15 -12.81 22.45 6.64
N CYS A 16 -11.59 22.67 7.13
CA CYS A 16 -10.86 23.89 6.79
C CYS A 16 -10.69 23.89 5.27
N PRO A 17 -11.06 24.96 4.54
CA PRO A 17 -10.77 25.02 3.11
C PRO A 17 -9.25 24.88 2.93
N GLY A 18 -8.82 23.77 2.31
CA GLY A 18 -7.41 23.37 2.20
C GLY A 18 -7.02 22.08 2.92
N GLN A 19 -7.94 21.35 3.57
CA GLN A 19 -7.62 20.03 4.13
C GLN A 19 -7.48 18.97 3.01
N ILE A 20 -6.24 18.57 2.74
CA ILE A 20 -5.93 17.37 1.96
C ILE A 20 -6.21 16.12 2.81
N GLU A 21 -6.86 15.11 2.22
CA GLU A 21 -7.06 13.82 2.89
C GLU A 21 -5.74 13.07 3.05
N LEU A 22 -5.47 12.57 4.27
CA LEU A 22 -4.28 11.79 4.61
C LEU A 22 -4.67 10.40 5.14
N PRO A 23 -4.23 9.28 4.52
CA PRO A 23 -3.53 9.19 3.25
C PRO A 23 -4.38 9.69 2.08
N THR A 24 -3.77 10.19 1.02
CA THR A 24 -4.49 10.65 -0.19
C THR A 24 -5.24 9.48 -0.86
N PRO A 25 -6.27 9.73 -1.68
CA PRO A 25 -6.95 8.66 -2.42
C PRO A 25 -5.98 7.76 -3.21
N ARG A 26 -4.97 8.36 -3.85
CA ARG A 26 -3.93 7.64 -4.60
C ARG A 26 -3.03 6.80 -3.70
N GLU A 27 -2.62 7.35 -2.53
CA GLU A 27 -1.87 6.57 -1.54
C GLU A 27 -2.69 5.36 -1.04
N ARG A 28 -4.00 5.54 -0.77
CA ARG A 28 -4.88 4.46 -0.32
C ARG A 28 -5.03 3.35 -1.36
N GLU A 29 -5.15 3.71 -2.64
CA GLU A 29 -5.21 2.74 -3.74
C GLU A 29 -3.95 1.88 -3.78
N CYS A 30 -2.76 2.52 -3.76
CA CYS A 30 -1.49 1.80 -3.79
C CYS A 30 -1.35 0.88 -2.57
N LEU A 31 -1.66 1.37 -1.37
CA LEU A 31 -1.61 0.57 -0.14
C LEU A 31 -2.58 -0.62 -0.16
N SER A 32 -3.77 -0.43 -0.74
CA SER A 32 -4.75 -1.50 -0.93
C SER A 32 -4.22 -2.59 -1.86
N ALA A 33 -3.67 -2.21 -3.01
CA ALA A 33 -3.06 -3.14 -3.95
C ALA A 33 -1.87 -3.90 -3.33
N MET A 34 -0.98 -3.20 -2.63
CA MET A 34 0.13 -3.80 -1.90
C MET A 34 -0.35 -4.80 -0.84
N ARG A 35 -1.45 -4.50 -0.14
CA ARG A 35 -2.05 -5.44 0.83
C ARG A 35 -2.52 -6.72 0.16
N THR A 36 -3.22 -6.62 -0.97
CA THR A 36 -3.67 -7.77 -1.76
C THR A 36 -2.50 -8.64 -2.21
N ILE A 37 -1.43 -8.02 -2.74
CA ILE A 37 -0.21 -8.73 -3.14
C ILE A 37 0.41 -9.46 -1.95
N LYS A 38 0.54 -8.80 -0.80
CA LYS A 38 1.10 -9.41 0.41
C LYS A 38 0.28 -10.60 0.88
N ASP A 39 -1.04 -10.53 0.83
CA ASP A 39 -1.91 -11.62 1.23
C ASP A 39 -1.80 -12.81 0.26
N ARG A 40 -1.67 -12.56 -1.05
CA ARG A 40 -1.39 -13.60 -2.04
C ARG A 40 -0.03 -14.25 -1.86
N VAL A 41 1.03 -13.48 -1.63
CA VAL A 41 2.37 -13.99 -1.32
C VAL A 41 2.35 -14.88 -0.07
N ARG A 42 1.60 -14.50 0.96
CA ARG A 42 1.44 -15.31 2.18
C ARG A 42 0.74 -16.62 1.90
N GLU A 43 -0.28 -16.62 1.05
CA GLU A 43 -0.96 -17.84 0.62
C GLU A 43 0.00 -18.78 -0.11
N ILE A 44 0.70 -18.30 -1.14
CA ILE A 44 1.64 -19.11 -1.92
C ILE A 44 2.75 -19.67 -1.02
N LYS A 45 3.34 -18.84 -0.16
CA LYS A 45 4.38 -19.29 0.79
C LYS A 45 3.88 -20.31 1.80
N ARG A 46 2.61 -20.21 2.24
CA ARG A 46 1.99 -21.24 3.09
C ARG A 46 1.84 -22.54 2.31
N SER A 47 1.29 -22.49 1.09
CA SER A 47 1.13 -23.65 0.23
C SER A 47 2.47 -24.36 -0.04
N LEU A 48 3.53 -23.61 -0.36
CA LEU A 48 4.88 -24.17 -0.57
C LEU A 48 5.45 -24.84 0.69
N ARG A 49 5.11 -24.35 1.89
CA ARG A 49 5.59 -24.94 3.16
C ARG A 49 4.82 -26.19 3.56
N THR A 50 3.51 -26.22 3.29
CA THR A 50 2.64 -27.35 3.66
C THR A 50 2.60 -28.42 2.57
N SER A 51 3.03 -28.11 1.36
CA SER A 51 3.03 -29.06 0.26
C SER A 51 4.16 -30.07 0.41
N HIS A 52 3.79 -31.33 0.60
CA HIS A 52 4.69 -32.49 0.45
C HIS A 52 4.74 -33.00 -0.99
N THR A 53 4.18 -32.25 -1.94
CA THR A 53 4.08 -32.68 -3.34
C THR A 53 5.48 -32.76 -3.96
N SER A 54 5.85 -33.92 -4.47
CA SER A 54 6.97 -34.10 -5.42
C SER A 54 6.69 -33.46 -6.79
N ASP A 55 5.53 -32.81 -6.93
CA ASP A 55 5.10 -32.10 -8.13
C ASP A 55 5.94 -30.83 -8.33
N THR A 56 7.02 -31.02 -9.09
CA THR A 56 7.99 -29.99 -9.44
C THR A 56 7.38 -28.90 -10.33
N GLU A 57 6.38 -29.23 -11.13
CA GLU A 57 5.75 -28.28 -12.06
C GLU A 57 4.93 -27.25 -11.28
N LYS A 58 4.06 -27.72 -10.38
CA LYS A 58 3.28 -26.84 -9.50
C LYS A 58 4.16 -25.94 -8.61
N LYS A 59 5.29 -26.46 -8.15
CA LYS A 59 6.26 -25.66 -7.40
C LYS A 59 6.89 -24.56 -8.25
N LEU A 60 7.25 -24.88 -9.50
CA LEU A 60 7.81 -23.92 -10.44
C LEU A 60 6.81 -22.81 -10.78
N GLU A 61 5.53 -23.15 -10.98
CA GLU A 61 4.46 -22.17 -11.19
C GLU A 61 4.33 -21.20 -10.00
N MET A 62 4.33 -21.71 -8.77
CA MET A 62 4.27 -20.88 -7.56
C MET A 62 5.50 -19.96 -7.42
N GLU A 63 6.69 -20.43 -7.80
CA GLU A 63 7.91 -19.61 -7.79
C GLU A 63 7.87 -18.50 -8.86
N GLN A 64 7.32 -18.81 -10.04
CA GLN A 64 7.09 -17.81 -11.09
C GLN A 64 6.07 -16.76 -10.65
N GLU A 65 4.95 -17.18 -10.05
CA GLU A 65 3.94 -16.26 -9.52
C GLU A 65 4.53 -15.34 -8.45
N LEU A 66 5.37 -15.86 -7.55
CA LEU A 66 6.09 -15.04 -6.55
C LEU A 66 7.01 -13.99 -7.20
N LYS A 67 7.63 -14.31 -8.35
CA LYS A 67 8.46 -13.34 -9.08
C LYS A 67 7.59 -12.24 -9.68
N THR A 68 6.49 -12.57 -10.32
CA THR A 68 5.55 -11.59 -10.87
C THR A 68 4.99 -10.68 -9.78
N LEU A 69 4.56 -11.23 -8.65
CA LEU A 69 4.05 -10.47 -7.51
C LEU A 69 5.11 -9.53 -6.91
N LYS A 70 6.40 -9.88 -6.99
CA LYS A 70 7.49 -8.99 -6.58
C LYS A 70 7.61 -7.78 -7.50
N ASP A 71 7.53 -8.00 -8.81
CA ASP A 71 7.61 -6.90 -9.78
C ASP A 71 6.39 -5.98 -9.67
N GLU A 72 5.20 -6.55 -9.47
CA GLU A 72 3.98 -5.79 -9.18
C GLU A 72 4.10 -4.98 -7.88
N TRP A 73 4.63 -5.59 -6.81
CA TRP A 73 4.87 -4.89 -5.55
C TRP A 73 5.74 -3.66 -5.76
N LEU A 74 6.87 -3.80 -6.47
CA LEU A 74 7.79 -2.69 -6.72
C LEU A 74 7.13 -1.56 -7.51
N ARG A 75 6.24 -1.88 -8.46
CA ARG A 75 5.48 -0.88 -9.20
C ARG A 75 4.53 -0.10 -8.30
N TRP A 76 3.78 -0.79 -7.43
CA TRP A 76 2.87 -0.13 -6.49
C TRP A 76 3.60 0.65 -5.42
N GLU A 77 4.75 0.16 -4.95
CA GLU A 77 5.60 0.86 -3.98
C GLU A 77 6.14 2.17 -4.57
N LYS A 78 6.60 2.15 -5.84
CA LYS A 78 7.00 3.37 -6.55
C LYS A 78 5.83 4.34 -6.68
N GLY A 79 4.65 3.87 -7.10
CA GLY A 79 3.46 4.70 -7.22
C GLY A 79 3.00 5.32 -5.88
N TRP A 80 3.14 4.56 -4.78
CA TRP A 80 2.89 5.07 -3.44
C TRP A 80 3.90 6.15 -3.03
N GLN A 81 5.19 5.96 -3.30
CA GLN A 81 6.23 6.96 -3.03
C GLN A 81 5.99 8.25 -3.82
N GLU A 82 5.61 8.16 -5.09
CA GLU A 82 5.23 9.31 -5.92
C GLU A 82 4.01 10.04 -5.34
N ALA A 83 2.98 9.30 -4.90
CA ALA A 83 1.79 9.91 -4.29
C ALA A 83 2.10 10.59 -2.94
N VAL A 84 3.01 10.02 -2.15
CA VAL A 84 3.52 10.65 -0.92
C VAL A 84 4.28 11.93 -1.26
N ARG A 85 5.13 11.89 -2.28
CA ARG A 85 5.91 13.03 -2.76
C ARG A 85 5.01 14.18 -3.19
N GLU A 86 4.04 13.91 -4.05
CA GLU A 86 3.05 14.89 -4.51
C GLU A 86 2.37 15.58 -3.32
N ARG A 87 1.96 14.79 -2.32
CA ARG A 87 1.40 15.35 -1.09
C ARG A 87 2.40 16.25 -0.36
N MET A 88 3.66 15.85 -0.23
CA MET A 88 4.67 16.68 0.44
C MET A 88 4.88 18.00 -0.31
N ILE A 89 4.85 17.99 -1.65
CA ILE A 89 4.87 19.21 -2.47
C ILE A 89 3.64 20.08 -2.20
N TYR A 90 2.43 19.49 -2.22
CA TYR A 90 1.19 20.24 -1.92
C TYR A 90 1.18 20.86 -0.52
N LEU A 91 1.82 20.22 0.46
CA LEU A 91 1.95 20.73 1.82
C LEU A 91 3.12 21.72 1.98
N GLY A 92 3.92 21.97 0.94
CA GLY A 92 5.11 22.81 0.99
C GLY A 92 6.27 22.22 1.79
N HIS A 93 6.28 20.89 1.99
CA HIS A 93 7.35 20.16 2.66
C HIS A 93 8.44 19.68 1.69
N GLU A 94 8.19 19.73 0.38
CA GLU A 94 9.14 19.34 -0.66
C GLU A 94 9.01 20.29 -1.85
N GLU A 95 10.13 20.59 -2.52
CA GLU A 95 10.14 21.39 -3.74
C GLU A 95 9.80 20.50 -4.96
N PRO A 96 9.05 21.01 -5.95
CA PRO A 96 8.88 20.31 -7.22
C PRO A 96 10.23 20.17 -7.93
N ASP A 97 10.40 19.11 -8.73
CA ASP A 97 11.60 18.96 -9.55
C ASP A 97 11.78 20.19 -10.44
N ALA A 98 13.01 20.72 -10.53
CA ALA A 98 13.32 22.03 -11.10
C ALA A 98 13.12 22.17 -12.63
N ASP A 99 12.45 21.23 -13.30
CA ASP A 99 12.40 21.10 -14.76
C ASP A 99 10.96 21.11 -15.34
N GLU A 100 10.11 22.07 -14.96
CA GLU A 100 8.84 22.33 -15.67
C GLU A 100 8.71 23.77 -16.21
N HIS A 101 9.79 24.54 -16.25
CA HIS A 101 9.80 25.87 -16.90
C HIS A 101 11.00 26.00 -17.85
N MET A 102 10.87 25.45 -19.05
CA MET A 102 11.62 25.89 -20.23
C MET A 102 10.66 26.32 -21.33
#